data_AF-A0A127B3T8-F1
#
_entry.id   AF-A0A127B3T8-F1
#
_cell.length_a   1.000
_cell.length_b   1.000
_cell.length_c   1.000
_cell.angle_alpha   90.00
_cell.angle_beta   90.00
_cell.angle_gamma   90.00
#
_symmetry.space_group_name_H-M   'P 1'
#
loop_
_entity.id
_entity.type
_entity.pdbx_description
1 polymer ?
#
loop_
_entity_poly.entity_id
_entity_poly.type
_entity_poly.pdbx_seq_one_letter_code
_entity_poly.pdbx_strand_id
1 'polypeptide(L)'
;MSATEMARQMYNDLKLNEGQYIKIKSLNQTRIDRYSEVERMYSNDAQMRDAKIREIDSQLDEEFAAILSPEQFTAYIEMGRRPASTSTVPADGATGSNLSTTTSTTSSTSTNMGAVVTSDSTTKGNVTKYKKGDMEQKMKPGEQKIKEGDRKVKSEDGKLKIEDGDNKTKIESDKMKMESASGEMKVKNGVEKLKTDSVRYKSSENETKIKTAAGKTKIESDKVKTKTDTAKKKVKN
;
A
#
# COMPACT_ATOMS: atom_id res chain seq x y z
N MET A 1 14.58 8.71 19.43
CA MET A 1 15.63 8.19 18.53
C MET A 1 15.86 9.21 17.43
N SER A 2 17.12 9.59 17.20
CA SER A 2 17.48 10.47 16.08
C SER A 2 17.55 9.71 14.75
N ALA A 3 17.42 10.41 13.63
CA ALA A 3 17.54 9.82 12.29
C ALA A 3 18.92 9.16 12.08
N THR A 4 19.96 9.73 12.70
CA THR A 4 21.33 9.20 12.65
C THR A 4 21.45 7.87 13.37
N GLU A 5 20.79 7.69 14.51
CA GLU A 5 20.80 6.43 15.26
C GLU A 5 20.07 5.31 14.50
N MET A 6 18.89 5.61 13.94
CA MET A 6 18.14 4.64 13.12
C MET A 6 18.95 4.23 11.88
N ALA A 7 19.57 5.17 11.18
CA ALA A 7 20.40 4.88 10.02
C ALA A 7 21.66 4.08 10.39
N ARG A 8 22.29 4.36 11.54
CA ARG A 8 23.44 3.59 12.03
C ARG A 8 23.08 2.16 12.39
N GLN A 9 21.92 1.94 13.00
CA GLN A 9 21.42 0.60 13.28
C GLN A 9 21.21 -0.17 11.97
N MET A 10 20.50 0.45 11.00
CA MET A 10 20.30 -0.14 9.67
C MET A 10 21.62 -0.40 8.93
N TYR A 11 22.62 0.47 9.08
CA TYR A 11 23.94 0.30 8.49
C TYR A 11 24.62 -0.99 8.96
N ASN A 12 24.62 -1.23 10.27
CA ASN A 12 25.22 -2.41 10.87
C ASN A 12 24.44 -3.68 10.53
N ASP A 13 23.11 -3.62 10.61
CA ASP A 13 22.25 -4.80 10.47
C ASP A 13 22.07 -5.22 9.00
N LEU A 14 22.00 -4.25 8.07
CA LEU A 14 21.76 -4.50 6.64
C LEU A 14 23.04 -4.44 5.79
N LYS A 15 24.20 -4.20 6.43
CA LYS A 15 25.51 -4.04 5.75
C LYS A 15 25.42 -3.07 4.57
N LEU A 16 24.87 -1.88 4.84
CA LEU A 16 24.62 -0.87 3.81
C LEU A 16 25.94 -0.34 3.24
N ASN A 17 25.95 0.00 1.95
CA ASN A 17 27.05 0.80 1.41
C ASN A 17 26.91 2.28 1.82
N GLU A 18 27.99 3.05 1.66
CA GLU A 18 28.03 4.46 2.10
C GLU A 18 26.98 5.34 1.39
N GLY A 19 26.74 5.10 0.10
CA GLY A 19 25.70 5.80 -0.66
C GLY A 19 24.27 5.48 -0.19
N GLN A 20 24.00 4.22 0.15
CA GLN A 20 22.72 3.77 0.71
C GLN A 20 22.51 4.35 2.10
N TYR A 21 23.56 4.38 2.94
CA TYR A 21 23.50 4.96 4.28
C TYR A 21 23.09 6.45 4.26
N ILE A 22 23.67 7.25 3.38
CA ILE A 22 23.34 8.67 3.25
C ILE A 22 21.86 8.84 2.88
N LYS A 23 21.38 8.08 1.90
CA LYS A 23 19.97 8.12 1.47
C LYS A 23 19.02 7.68 2.58
N ILE A 24 19.36 6.60 3.29
CA ILE A 24 18.56 6.07 4.40
C ILE A 24 18.52 7.04 5.57
N LYS A 25 19.62 7.74 5.87
CA LYS A 25 19.63 8.81 6.87
C LYS A 25 18.68 9.95 6.50
N SER A 26 18.69 10.37 5.23
CA SER A 26 17.76 11.39 4.71
C SER A 26 16.30 10.94 4.81
N LEU A 27 16.03 9.67 4.50
CA LEU A 27 14.70 9.08 4.62
C LEU A 27 14.22 9.04 6.07
N ASN A 28 15.09 8.60 7.00
CA ASN A 28 14.79 8.55 8.42
C ASN A 28 14.56 9.95 9.01
N GLN A 29 15.26 10.97 8.50
CA GLN A 29 14.97 12.36 8.89
C GLN A 29 13.58 12.77 8.42
N THR A 30 13.28 12.52 7.14
CA THR A 30 11.96 12.79 6.56
C THR A 30 10.84 12.07 7.33
N ARG A 31 11.07 10.83 7.79
CA ARG A 31 10.15 10.08 8.65
C ARG A 31 9.83 10.83 9.93
N ILE A 32 10.85 11.25 10.66
CA ILE A 32 10.69 11.97 11.93
C ILE A 32 9.92 13.28 11.70
N ASP A 33 10.29 14.03 10.66
CA ASP A 33 9.66 15.31 10.36
C ASP A 33 8.17 15.12 10.04
N ARG A 34 7.82 14.16 9.18
CA ARG A 34 6.42 13.86 8.82
C ARG A 34 5.61 13.35 9.99
N TYR A 35 6.19 12.51 10.85
CA TYR A 35 5.51 12.05 12.05
C TYR A 35 5.22 13.17 13.03
N SER A 36 6.21 14.03 13.30
CA SER A 36 6.01 15.16 14.20
C SER A 36 4.94 16.12 13.68
N GLU A 37 4.87 16.33 12.37
CA GLU A 37 3.82 17.14 11.76
C GLU A 37 2.44 16.48 11.87
N VAL A 38 2.34 15.16 11.68
CA VAL A 38 1.08 14.42 11.87
C VAL A 38 0.63 14.41 13.32
N GLU A 39 1.55 14.25 14.28
CA GLU A 39 1.26 14.37 15.71
C GLU A 39 0.72 15.75 16.07
N ARG A 40 1.28 16.81 15.45
CA ARG A 40 0.84 18.19 15.64
C ARG A 40 -0.55 18.43 15.04
N MET A 41 -0.77 18.01 13.80
CA MET A 41 -2.03 18.22 13.07
C MET A 41 -3.20 17.40 13.62
N TYR A 42 -2.93 16.17 14.08
CA TYR A 42 -3.95 15.22 14.56
C TYR A 42 -3.77 14.90 16.06
N SER A 43 -3.38 15.90 16.84
CA SER A 43 -3.23 15.78 18.29
C SER A 43 -4.52 15.35 18.98
N ASN A 44 -5.67 15.82 18.48
CA ASN A 44 -7.00 15.55 19.04
C ASN A 44 -7.74 14.36 18.39
N ASP A 45 -7.21 13.77 17.31
CA ASP A 45 -7.84 12.65 16.59
C ASP A 45 -6.86 11.50 16.42
N ALA A 46 -6.93 10.55 17.35
CA ALA A 46 -6.04 9.39 17.34
C ALA A 46 -6.26 8.48 16.13
N GLN A 47 -7.48 8.35 15.62
CA GLN A 47 -7.77 7.46 14.51
C GLN A 47 -7.19 8.01 13.20
N MET A 48 -7.37 9.31 12.95
CA MET A 48 -6.75 9.96 11.79
C MET A 48 -5.23 10.01 11.89
N ARG A 49 -4.69 10.24 13.09
CA ARG A 49 -3.24 10.19 13.33
C ARG A 49 -2.66 8.82 12.97
N ASP A 50 -3.25 7.74 13.48
CA ASP A 50 -2.78 6.38 13.21
C ASP A 50 -2.93 6.00 11.73
N ALA A 51 -4.02 6.42 11.09
CA ALA A 51 -4.22 6.22 9.66
C ALA A 51 -3.15 6.94 8.82
N LYS A 52 -2.80 8.18 9.19
CA LYS A 52 -1.77 8.98 8.50
C LYS A 52 -0.36 8.47 8.76
N ILE A 53 -0.06 8.03 9.97
CA ILE A 53 1.22 7.38 10.29
C ILE A 53 1.39 6.12 9.43
N ARG A 54 0.36 5.28 9.31
CA ARG A 54 0.39 4.08 8.46
C ARG A 54 0.58 4.40 6.97
N GLU A 55 -0.01 5.49 6.48
CA GLU A 55 0.20 5.96 5.11
C GLU A 55 1.65 6.42 4.90
N ILE A 56 2.23 7.16 5.85
CA ILE A 56 3.63 7.60 5.80
C ILE A 56 4.57 6.38 5.81
N ASP A 57 4.29 5.39 6.65
CA ASP A 57 5.06 4.13 6.68
C ASP A 57 5.04 3.43 5.33
N SER A 58 3.86 3.29 4.71
CA SER A 58 3.75 2.66 3.40
C SER A 58 4.56 3.38 2.32
N GLN A 59 4.58 4.72 2.32
CA GLN A 59 5.36 5.50 1.35
C GLN A 59 6.87 5.35 1.58
N LEU A 60 7.30 5.39 2.84
CA LEU A 60 8.71 5.24 3.19
C LEU A 60 9.21 3.82 2.87
N ASP A 61 8.39 2.79 3.08
CA ASP A 61 8.71 1.41 2.73
C ASP A 61 8.96 1.24 1.22
N GLU A 62 8.16 1.90 0.37
CA GLU A 62 8.38 1.94 -1.08
C GLU A 62 9.71 2.63 -1.44
N GLU A 63 10.03 3.75 -0.78
CA GLU A 63 11.29 4.45 -0.98
C GLU A 63 12.49 3.65 -0.46
N PHE A 64 12.36 2.92 0.65
CA PHE A 64 13.38 1.98 1.15
C PHE A 64 13.60 0.84 0.16
N ALA A 65 12.54 0.28 -0.42
CA ALA A 65 12.64 -0.78 -1.42
C ALA A 65 13.41 -0.34 -2.68
N ALA A 66 13.37 0.95 -3.03
CA ALA A 66 14.13 1.50 -4.16
C ALA A 66 15.62 1.71 -3.86
N ILE A 67 16.01 1.87 -2.59
CA ILE A 67 17.40 2.13 -2.16
C ILE A 67 18.12 0.83 -1.77
N LEU A 68 17.38 -0.09 -1.16
CA LEU A 68 17.90 -1.36 -0.66
C LEU A 68 17.92 -2.43 -1.75
N SER A 69 18.88 -3.35 -1.66
CA SER A 69 18.81 -4.58 -2.44
C SER A 69 17.64 -5.44 -1.93
N PRO A 70 17.13 -6.39 -2.73
CA PRO A 70 16.04 -7.28 -2.30
C PRO A 70 16.33 -8.04 -0.99
N GLU A 71 17.59 -8.46 -0.77
CA GLU A 71 18.01 -9.13 0.47
C GLU A 71 18.02 -8.17 1.66
N GLN A 72 18.53 -6.96 1.47
CA GLN A 72 18.56 -5.92 2.50
C GLN A 72 17.15 -5.44 2.86
N PHE A 73 16.25 -5.34 1.88
CA PHE A 73 14.85 -4.98 2.12
C PHE A 73 14.13 -6.08 2.90
N THR A 74 14.38 -7.35 2.58
CA THR A 74 13.83 -8.48 3.35
C THR A 74 14.29 -8.43 4.80
N ALA A 75 15.59 -8.22 5.04
CA ALA A 75 16.16 -8.06 6.38
C ALA A 75 15.61 -6.82 7.10
N TYR A 76 15.33 -5.73 6.37
CA TYR A 76 14.70 -4.53 6.92
C TYR A 76 13.28 -4.80 7.45
N ILE A 77 12.45 -5.51 6.66
CA ILE A 77 11.10 -5.91 7.09
C ILE A 77 11.16 -6.86 8.30
N GLU A 78 12.15 -7.75 8.36
CA GLU A 78 12.38 -8.61 9.52
C GLU A 78 12.83 -7.82 10.76
N MET A 79 13.66 -6.77 10.57
CA MET A 79 14.10 -5.89 11.65
C MET A 79 12.96 -5.03 12.21
N GLY A 80 12.08 -4.52 11.35
CA GLY A 80 10.86 -3.76 11.76
C GLY A 80 9.80 -4.62 12.45
N ARG A 81 9.89 -5.95 12.35
CA ARG A 81 9.03 -6.91 13.07
C ARG A 81 9.51 -7.26 14.47
N ARG A 82 10.75 -6.91 14.83
CA ARG A 82 11.17 -6.96 16.24
C ARG A 82 10.48 -5.81 16.97
N PRO A 83 9.63 -6.07 17.98
CA PRO A 83 9.22 -4.99 18.87
C PRO A 83 10.50 -4.36 19.40
N ALA A 84 10.58 -3.03 19.36
CA ALA A 84 11.70 -2.27 19.88
C ALA A 84 12.00 -2.76 21.30
N SER A 85 12.94 -3.69 21.43
CA SER A 85 13.47 -4.14 22.70
C SER A 85 14.31 -2.98 23.18
N THR A 86 13.65 -2.13 23.96
CA THR A 86 14.26 -1.11 24.80
C THR A 86 15.52 -1.68 25.41
N SER A 87 16.63 -1.07 25.02
CA SER A 87 17.94 -1.30 25.59
C SER A 87 17.89 -0.93 27.09
N THR A 88 18.13 -1.90 27.96
CA THR A 88 18.66 -1.70 29.32
C THR A 88 19.72 -2.76 29.56
N VAL A 89 20.99 -2.34 29.55
CA VAL A 89 22.19 -3.07 30.00
C VAL A 89 22.45 -2.71 31.49
N PRO A 90 23.39 -3.37 32.23
CA PRO A 90 23.87 -4.77 32.24
C PRO A 90 23.86 -5.37 33.67
N ALA A 91 23.94 -6.71 33.82
CA ALA A 91 24.69 -7.35 34.92
C ALA A 91 24.79 -8.88 34.75
N ASP A 92 26.02 -9.31 34.49
CA ASP A 92 26.71 -10.47 35.08
C ASP A 92 26.40 -11.91 34.65
N GLY A 93 27.49 -12.65 34.41
CA GLY A 93 27.58 -14.08 34.70
C GLY A 93 27.40 -15.13 33.59
N ALA A 94 28.55 -15.59 33.08
CA ALA A 94 28.91 -16.99 32.86
C ALA A 94 28.42 -17.79 31.62
N THR A 95 29.41 -18.07 30.75
CA THR A 95 29.85 -19.41 30.30
C THR A 95 28.87 -20.32 29.52
N GLY A 96 29.25 -20.66 28.28
CA GLY A 96 28.80 -21.90 27.64
C GLY A 96 28.80 -21.90 26.12
N SER A 97 29.86 -22.44 25.52
CA SER A 97 29.90 -22.88 24.12
C SER A 97 28.77 -23.89 23.82
N ASN A 98 28.04 -23.73 22.71
CA ASN A 98 27.88 -24.82 21.74
C ASN A 98 27.22 -24.40 20.42
N LEU A 99 27.95 -24.73 19.37
CA LEU A 99 27.53 -24.97 17.99
C LEU A 99 26.54 -26.16 17.95
N SER A 100 25.36 -25.99 17.33
CA SER A 100 24.73 -26.96 16.42
C SER A 100 23.25 -26.64 16.18
N THR A 101 22.93 -26.40 14.91
CA THR A 101 21.73 -26.86 14.17
C THR A 101 20.48 -27.16 14.98
N THR A 102 19.45 -26.32 14.90
CA THR A 102 18.09 -26.71 15.30
C THR A 102 17.02 -26.01 14.47
N THR A 103 16.32 -26.83 13.68
CA THR A 103 14.99 -26.57 13.11
C THR A 103 14.09 -25.95 14.18
N SER A 104 13.70 -24.69 14.03
CA SER A 104 12.93 -23.98 15.05
C SER A 104 11.46 -23.89 14.64
N THR A 105 10.66 -24.85 15.11
CA THR A 105 9.22 -24.66 15.31
C THR A 105 9.06 -23.91 16.63
N THR A 106 8.87 -22.59 16.58
CA THR A 106 8.63 -21.79 17.78
C THR A 106 7.12 -21.61 17.98
N SER A 107 6.50 -22.58 18.64
CA SER A 107 5.23 -22.38 19.34
C SER A 107 5.53 -21.81 20.72
N SER A 108 5.39 -20.50 20.91
CA SER A 108 5.40 -19.90 22.25
C SER A 108 3.96 -19.74 22.74
N THR A 109 3.57 -20.62 23.69
CA THR A 109 2.40 -20.40 24.52
C THR A 109 2.81 -19.42 25.62
N SER A 110 2.22 -18.23 25.65
CA SER A 110 2.20 -17.40 26.86
C SER A 110 0.76 -17.22 27.31
N THR A 111 0.48 -17.73 28.50
CA THR A 111 -0.79 -17.59 29.19
C THR A 111 -0.79 -16.24 29.89
N ASN A 112 -1.49 -15.24 29.36
CA ASN A 112 -2.21 -14.27 30.18
C ASN A 112 -3.32 -13.57 29.37
N MET A 113 -4.43 -13.27 30.04
CA MET A 113 -5.77 -13.10 29.48
C MET A 113 -5.92 -11.98 28.42
N GLY A 114 -6.54 -12.33 27.29
CA GLY A 114 -7.09 -11.39 26.30
C GLY A 114 -6.53 -11.54 24.88
N ALA A 115 -7.13 -12.45 24.09
CA ALA A 115 -6.96 -12.62 22.65
C ALA A 115 -5.51 -12.78 22.11
N VAL A 116 -5.03 -14.03 22.14
CA VAL A 116 -3.81 -14.46 21.42
C VAL A 116 -4.01 -14.28 19.91
N VAL A 117 -3.29 -13.32 19.33
CA VAL A 117 -3.09 -13.21 17.88
C VAL A 117 -1.71 -13.81 17.57
N THR A 118 -1.67 -15.10 17.24
CA THR A 118 -0.45 -15.75 16.74
C THR A 118 -0.11 -15.21 15.35
N SER A 119 1.16 -14.86 15.13
CA SER A 119 1.69 -14.53 13.82
C SER A 119 2.62 -15.64 13.32
N ASP A 120 2.20 -16.36 12.28
CA ASP A 120 2.97 -17.43 11.66
C ASP A 120 3.62 -16.92 10.36
N SER A 121 4.94 -17.04 10.25
CA SER A 121 5.69 -16.82 9.02
C SER A 121 6.32 -18.12 8.53
N THR A 122 6.12 -18.46 7.26
CA THR A 122 6.71 -19.67 6.65
C THR A 122 7.32 -19.31 5.31
N THR A 123 8.62 -19.58 5.17
CA THR A 123 9.37 -19.36 3.93
C THR A 123 9.62 -20.72 3.26
N LYS A 124 9.16 -20.90 2.02
CA LYS A 124 9.41 -22.10 1.20
C LYS A 124 9.88 -21.64 -0.18
N GLY A 125 11.18 -21.73 -0.44
CA GLY A 125 11.80 -21.20 -1.66
C GLY A 125 11.70 -19.67 -1.73
N ASN A 126 11.59 -19.12 -2.95
CA ASN A 126 11.50 -17.67 -3.21
C ASN A 126 10.12 -17.06 -2.88
N VAL A 127 9.41 -17.62 -1.90
CA VAL A 127 8.05 -17.23 -1.50
C VAL A 127 8.00 -16.99 -0.01
N THR A 128 7.71 -15.75 0.37
CA THR A 128 7.52 -15.34 1.77
C THR A 128 6.04 -15.25 2.06
N LYS A 129 5.55 -15.98 3.06
CA LYS A 129 4.19 -15.89 3.57
C LYS A 129 4.19 -15.35 4.99
N TYR A 130 3.27 -14.45 5.27
CA TYR A 130 3.01 -13.91 6.58
C TYR A 130 1.52 -13.98 6.88
N LYS A 131 1.17 -14.45 8.08
CA LYS A 131 -0.19 -14.45 8.57
C LYS A 131 -0.20 -13.92 9.99
N LYS A 132 -1.03 -12.91 10.28
CA LYS A 132 -1.26 -12.38 11.63
C LYS A 132 -2.72 -11.98 11.75
N GLY A 133 -3.46 -12.69 12.60
CA GLY A 133 -4.91 -12.51 12.68
C GLY A 133 -5.57 -12.71 11.31
N ASP A 134 -6.37 -11.73 10.90
CA ASP A 134 -7.06 -11.72 9.60
C ASP A 134 -6.19 -11.21 8.43
N MET A 135 -4.96 -10.76 8.72
CA MET A 135 -4.01 -10.31 7.71
C MET A 135 -3.18 -11.48 7.19
N GLU A 136 -3.23 -11.73 5.88
CA GLU A 136 -2.39 -12.67 5.15
C GLU A 136 -1.65 -11.93 4.03
N GLN A 137 -0.32 -11.94 4.06
CA GLN A 137 0.54 -11.38 3.03
C GLN A 137 1.40 -12.48 2.41
N LYS A 138 1.45 -12.51 1.09
CA LYS A 138 2.28 -13.43 0.32
C LYS A 138 3.09 -12.65 -0.71
N MET A 139 4.40 -12.77 -0.63
CA MET A 139 5.36 -12.15 -1.54
C MET A 139 6.07 -13.22 -2.34
N LYS A 140 6.21 -12.97 -3.64
CA LYS A 140 7.06 -13.68 -4.59
C LYS A 140 7.76 -12.65 -5.49
N PRO A 141 8.84 -13.01 -6.19
CA PRO A 141 9.40 -12.16 -7.23
C PRO A 141 8.32 -11.70 -8.22
N GLY A 142 8.18 -10.39 -8.42
CA GLY A 142 7.20 -9.80 -9.34
C GLY A 142 5.72 -9.88 -8.90
N GLU A 143 5.38 -10.58 -7.82
CA GLU A 143 3.98 -10.76 -7.36
C GLU A 143 3.86 -10.55 -5.84
N GLN A 144 3.03 -9.61 -5.41
CA GLN A 144 2.66 -9.42 -4.01
C GLN A 144 1.14 -9.50 -3.84
N LYS A 145 0.71 -10.21 -2.79
CA LYS A 145 -0.68 -10.36 -2.38
C LYS A 145 -0.81 -10.00 -0.92
N ILE A 146 -1.80 -9.20 -0.58
CA ILE A 146 -2.19 -8.87 0.79
C ILE A 146 -3.69 -9.11 0.88
N LYS A 147 -4.13 -9.76 1.94
CA LYS A 147 -5.53 -9.93 2.30
C LYS A 147 -5.67 -9.52 3.76
N GLU A 148 -6.63 -8.67 4.07
CA GLU A 148 -6.93 -8.23 5.44
C GLU A 148 -8.45 -8.11 5.54
N GLY A 149 -9.08 -9.06 6.24
CA GLY A 149 -10.54 -9.19 6.23
C GLY A 149 -11.10 -9.33 4.81
N ASP A 150 -11.97 -8.39 4.42
CA ASP A 150 -12.57 -8.32 3.08
C ASP A 150 -11.70 -7.60 2.05
N ARG A 151 -10.69 -6.85 2.50
CA ARG A 151 -9.77 -6.14 1.62
C ARG A 151 -8.74 -7.09 1.03
N LYS A 152 -8.55 -7.03 -0.28
CA LYS A 152 -7.52 -7.78 -1.03
C LYS A 152 -6.75 -6.83 -1.93
N VAL A 153 -5.43 -6.87 -1.84
CA VAL A 153 -4.52 -6.17 -2.73
C VAL A 153 -3.66 -7.21 -3.45
N LYS A 154 -3.56 -7.09 -4.77
CA LYS A 154 -2.64 -7.88 -5.59
C LYS A 154 -1.88 -6.94 -6.52
N SER A 155 -0.56 -6.95 -6.44
CA SER A 155 0.33 -6.37 -7.45
C SER A 155 1.08 -7.48 -8.18
N GLU A 156 1.18 -7.34 -9.50
CA GLU A 156 1.89 -8.26 -10.38
C GLU A 156 2.35 -7.46 -11.61
N ASP A 157 3.66 -7.31 -11.83
CA ASP A 157 4.26 -6.73 -13.05
C ASP A 157 3.48 -5.54 -13.68
N GLY A 158 3.50 -4.38 -13.02
CA GLY A 158 2.84 -3.16 -13.53
C GLY A 158 1.30 -3.18 -13.48
N LYS A 159 0.71 -4.20 -12.86
CA LYS A 159 -0.72 -4.32 -12.62
C LYS A 159 -1.02 -4.32 -11.14
N LEU A 160 -1.96 -3.47 -10.75
CA LEU A 160 -2.49 -3.38 -9.40
C LEU A 160 -3.98 -3.74 -9.41
N LYS A 161 -4.39 -4.61 -8.49
CA LYS A 161 -5.79 -4.89 -8.19
C LYS A 161 -6.04 -4.66 -6.71
N ILE A 162 -7.08 -3.92 -6.40
CA ILE A 162 -7.57 -3.69 -5.05
C ILE A 162 -9.04 -4.06 -5.05
N GLU A 163 -9.44 -4.93 -4.12
CA GLU A 163 -10.83 -5.26 -3.83
C GLU A 163 -11.08 -4.92 -2.37
N ASP A 164 -12.16 -4.21 -2.07
CA ASP A 164 -12.57 -3.83 -0.73
C ASP A 164 -14.10 -3.89 -0.66
N GLY A 165 -14.62 -5.00 -0.12
CA GLY A 165 -16.04 -5.35 -0.22
C GLY A 165 -16.51 -5.40 -1.68
N ASP A 166 -17.51 -4.58 -2.01
CA ASP A 166 -18.07 -4.47 -3.37
C ASP A 166 -17.22 -3.58 -4.30
N ASN A 167 -16.28 -2.82 -3.75
CA ASN A 167 -15.46 -1.89 -4.52
C ASN A 167 -14.25 -2.61 -5.11
N LYS A 168 -14.00 -2.40 -6.41
CA LYS A 168 -12.88 -3.01 -7.13
C LYS A 168 -12.16 -1.98 -7.98
N THR A 169 -10.87 -1.83 -7.76
CA THR A 169 -9.99 -0.98 -8.56
C THR A 169 -8.93 -1.84 -9.23
N LYS A 170 -8.73 -1.60 -10.53
CA LYS A 170 -7.74 -2.27 -11.35
C LYS A 170 -6.97 -1.24 -12.16
N ILE A 171 -5.66 -1.21 -11.98
CA ILE A 171 -4.73 -0.35 -12.69
C ILE A 171 -3.76 -1.24 -13.47
N GLU A 172 -3.59 -0.93 -14.74
CA GLU A 172 -2.61 -1.46 -15.69
C GLU A 172 -2.03 -0.24 -16.43
N SER A 173 -0.88 -0.36 -17.09
CA SER A 173 -0.14 0.78 -17.67
C SER A 173 -1.00 1.79 -18.45
N ASP A 174 -1.92 1.30 -19.29
CA ASP A 174 -2.78 2.16 -20.14
C ASP A 174 -4.27 2.11 -19.74
N LYS A 175 -4.58 1.50 -18.60
CA LYS A 175 -5.96 1.20 -18.24
C LYS A 175 -6.20 1.30 -16.74
N MET A 176 -7.16 2.14 -16.38
CA MET A 176 -7.75 2.17 -15.06
C MET A 176 -9.21 1.71 -15.16
N LYS A 177 -9.64 0.84 -14.25
CA LYS A 177 -11.04 0.50 -14.04
C LYS A 177 -11.32 0.60 -12.54
N MET A 178 -12.35 1.34 -12.18
CA MET A 178 -12.92 1.39 -10.84
C MET A 178 -14.38 0.97 -10.92
N GLU A 179 -14.81 0.14 -9.99
CA GLU A 179 -16.17 -0.38 -9.88
C GLU A 179 -16.58 -0.27 -8.41
N SER A 180 -17.76 0.26 -8.18
CA SER A 180 -18.39 0.38 -6.87
C SER A 180 -19.88 0.07 -7.00
N ALA A 181 -20.58 -0.01 -5.88
CA ALA A 181 -22.04 -0.11 -5.88
C ALA A 181 -22.73 1.05 -6.63
N SER A 182 -22.11 2.23 -6.69
CA SER A 182 -22.66 3.43 -7.35
C SER A 182 -22.33 3.54 -8.84
N GLY A 183 -21.44 2.70 -9.36
CA GLY A 183 -21.12 2.69 -10.79
C GLY A 183 -19.74 2.18 -11.17
N GLU A 184 -19.44 2.34 -12.45
CA GLU A 184 -18.20 1.90 -13.09
C GLU A 184 -17.51 3.07 -13.81
N MET A 185 -16.26 3.33 -13.47
CA MET A 185 -15.36 4.22 -14.19
C MET A 185 -14.28 3.41 -14.93
N LYS A 186 -14.01 3.77 -16.18
CA LYS A 186 -12.97 3.15 -17.01
C LYS A 186 -12.23 4.22 -17.78
N VAL A 187 -10.91 4.25 -17.61
CA VAL A 187 -10.00 5.00 -18.48
C VAL A 187 -9.19 3.97 -19.26
N LYS A 188 -9.19 4.07 -20.59
CA LYS A 188 -8.33 3.24 -21.45
C LYS A 188 -7.92 4.03 -22.68
N ASN A 189 -6.62 4.14 -22.94
CA ASN A 189 -6.06 4.76 -24.14
C ASN A 189 -6.67 6.15 -24.41
N GLY A 190 -6.66 7.04 -23.42
CA GLY A 190 -7.24 8.40 -23.55
C GLY A 190 -8.78 8.47 -23.63
N VAL A 191 -9.48 7.33 -23.51
CA VAL A 191 -10.94 7.29 -23.45
C VAL A 191 -11.39 7.11 -22.02
N GLU A 192 -12.12 8.09 -21.51
CA GLU A 192 -12.75 8.05 -20.20
C GLU A 192 -14.23 7.64 -20.34
N LYS A 193 -14.70 6.74 -19.49
CA LYS A 193 -16.08 6.30 -19.40
C LYS A 193 -16.51 6.26 -17.96
N LEU A 194 -17.70 6.78 -17.68
CA LEU A 194 -18.38 6.64 -16.40
C LEU A 194 -19.79 6.11 -16.66
N LYS A 195 -20.20 5.13 -15.87
CA LYS A 195 -21.56 4.59 -15.87
C LYS A 195 -22.05 4.53 -14.44
N THR A 196 -23.07 5.31 -14.15
CA THR A 196 -23.88 5.18 -12.95
C THR A 196 -25.32 4.88 -13.38
N ASP A 197 -26.21 4.71 -12.42
CA ASP A 197 -27.63 4.49 -12.69
C ASP A 197 -28.26 5.68 -13.42
N SER A 198 -27.87 6.89 -13.05
CA SER A 198 -28.46 8.13 -13.59
C SER A 198 -27.69 8.68 -14.80
N VAL A 199 -26.39 8.44 -14.89
CA VAL A 199 -25.51 9.12 -15.85
C VAL A 199 -24.60 8.12 -16.57
N ARG A 200 -24.56 8.21 -17.90
CA ARG A 200 -23.51 7.58 -18.71
C ARG A 200 -22.71 8.65 -19.43
N TYR A 201 -21.44 8.73 -19.08
CA TYR A 201 -20.48 9.64 -19.68
C TYR A 201 -19.42 8.84 -20.46
N LYS A 202 -19.02 9.37 -21.62
CA LYS A 202 -17.87 8.89 -22.38
C LYS A 202 -17.20 10.10 -23.01
N SER A 203 -15.92 10.30 -22.71
CA SER A 203 -15.08 11.28 -23.38
C SER A 203 -13.92 10.59 -24.10
N SER A 204 -13.55 11.17 -25.23
CA SER A 204 -12.44 10.81 -26.09
C SER A 204 -11.98 12.08 -26.80
N GLU A 205 -10.78 12.07 -27.37
CA GLU A 205 -10.14 13.22 -28.02
C GLU A 205 -11.07 14.04 -28.95
N ASN A 206 -11.90 13.36 -29.74
CA ASN A 206 -12.76 14.02 -30.73
C ASN A 206 -14.22 14.18 -30.29
N GLU A 207 -14.63 13.57 -29.17
CA GLU A 207 -16.04 13.45 -28.84
C GLU A 207 -16.29 13.25 -27.35
N THR A 208 -17.23 14.03 -26.81
CA THR A 208 -17.83 13.80 -25.49
C THR A 208 -19.30 13.44 -25.62
N LYS A 209 -19.73 12.39 -24.94
CA LYS A 209 -21.12 11.91 -24.88
C LYS A 209 -21.59 11.85 -23.43
N ILE A 210 -22.72 12.48 -23.16
CA ILE A 210 -23.41 12.45 -21.87
C ILE A 210 -24.82 11.93 -22.10
N LYS A 211 -25.24 10.93 -21.33
CA LYS A 211 -26.63 10.45 -21.29
C LYS A 211 -27.12 10.55 -19.86
N THR A 212 -28.24 11.21 -19.67
CA THR A 212 -28.97 11.29 -18.41
C THR A 212 -30.42 10.90 -18.67
N ALA A 213 -31.24 10.84 -17.62
CA ALA A 213 -32.69 10.70 -17.77
C ALA A 213 -33.32 11.85 -18.57
N ALA A 214 -32.72 13.06 -18.56
CA ALA A 214 -33.23 14.22 -19.27
C ALA A 214 -32.94 14.19 -20.79
N GLY A 215 -32.01 13.34 -21.22
CA GLY A 215 -31.65 13.23 -22.64
C GLY A 215 -30.21 12.83 -22.90
N LYS A 216 -29.82 12.99 -24.17
CA LYS A 216 -28.50 12.64 -24.69
C LYS A 216 -27.84 13.87 -25.30
N THR A 217 -26.66 14.20 -24.83
CA THR A 217 -25.81 15.27 -25.35
C THR A 217 -24.57 14.65 -25.97
N LYS A 218 -24.22 15.09 -27.17
CA LYS A 218 -23.01 14.73 -27.89
C LYS A 218 -22.31 16.00 -28.34
N ILE A 219 -21.04 16.13 -27.99
CA ILE A 219 -20.18 17.28 -28.27
C ILE A 219 -19.05 16.77 -29.15
N GLU A 220 -18.87 17.38 -30.31
CA GLU A 220 -17.77 17.24 -31.27
C GLU A 220 -17.15 18.63 -31.44
N SER A 221 -15.93 18.75 -31.96
CA SER A 221 -15.19 20.02 -32.05
C SER A 221 -15.97 21.14 -32.77
N ASP A 222 -16.81 20.77 -33.74
CA ASP A 222 -17.59 21.68 -34.57
C ASP A 222 -19.09 21.72 -34.18
N LYS A 223 -19.53 20.88 -33.24
CA LYS A 223 -20.96 20.62 -33.10
C LYS A 223 -21.40 20.10 -31.75
N VAL A 224 -22.51 20.65 -31.28
CA VAL A 224 -23.27 20.12 -30.14
C VAL A 224 -24.62 19.57 -30.62
N LYS A 225 -24.90 18.30 -30.29
CA LYS A 225 -26.17 17.62 -30.56
C LYS A 225 -26.83 17.27 -29.24
N THR A 226 -27.97 17.88 -28.94
CA THR A 226 -28.81 17.52 -27.79
C THR A 226 -30.09 16.85 -28.28
N LYS A 227 -30.46 15.74 -27.64
CA LYS A 227 -31.75 15.08 -27.82
C LYS A 227 -32.39 14.93 -26.45
N THR A 228 -33.42 15.71 -26.18
CA THR A 228 -34.29 15.51 -25.02
C THR A 228 -35.45 14.61 -25.44
N ASP A 229 -36.10 13.97 -24.46
CA ASP A 229 -37.26 13.12 -24.74
C ASP A 229 -38.48 13.92 -25.26
N THR A 230 -38.48 15.24 -25.10
CA THR A 230 -39.55 16.13 -25.57
C THR A 230 -39.27 16.90 -26.88
N ALA A 231 -38.03 17.01 -27.39
CA ALA A 231 -37.77 17.61 -28.71
C ALA A 231 -36.34 17.38 -29.23
N LYS A 232 -36.20 17.05 -30.53
CA LYS A 232 -34.90 17.09 -31.24
C LYS A 232 -34.57 18.55 -31.62
N LYS A 233 -33.86 19.31 -30.79
CA LYS A 233 -33.30 20.62 -31.21
C LYS A 233 -31.84 20.43 -31.67
N LYS A 234 -31.57 20.77 -32.94
CA LYS A 234 -30.22 20.80 -33.51
C LYS A 234 -29.75 22.25 -33.53
N VAL A 235 -28.84 22.61 -32.63
CA VAL A 235 -28.21 23.94 -32.62
C VAL A 235 -26.93 23.81 -33.47
N LYS A 236 -26.81 24.61 -34.53
CA LYS A 236 -25.54 24.83 -35.23
C LYS A 236 -24.93 26.11 -34.65
N ASN A 237 -23.65 26.07 -34.31
CA ASN A 237 -22.85 27.28 -34.21
C ASN A 237 -22.58 27.83 -35.61
#